data_AF-A0A3P6RVN9-F1
#
_entry.id   AF-A0A3P6RVN9-F1
#
_cell.length_a   1.000
_cell.length_b   1.000
_cell.length_c   1.000
_cell.angle_alpha   90.00
_cell.angle_beta   90.00
_cell.angle_gamma   90.00
#
_symmetry.space_group_name_H-M   'P 1'
#
loop_
_entity.id
_entity.type
_entity.pdbx_description
1 polymer ?
#
loop_
_entity_poly.entity_id
_entity_poly.type
_entity_poly.pdbx_seq_one_letter_code
_entity_poly.pdbx_strand_id
1 'polypeptide(L)'
;MTADVTVESDLKVKHAKSNRAYTAAENRKPANVIVRERCETVTQCIEGKGKLENGRCKCEDRWTGIFCQSRMCHNGVSVGSGEQMGSFCLCDIGFTGPFCETVIECNHGSITVENICSCAPNWAGEDCNQCAYGHQLIDGDCKLIATENSLVAVRNSKAVTLWSLILVISAASFSTILIAAIITIYIKKCKSKPSRVSSDAGTDV
;
A
#
# COMPACT_ATOMS: atom_id res chain seq x y z
N MET A 1 16.18 26.78 26.16
CA MET A 1 15.28 25.65 25.85
C MET A 1 15.21 25.51 24.34
N THR A 2 15.04 24.29 23.85
CA THR A 2 15.12 23.82 22.46
C THR A 2 16.54 23.64 21.92
N ALA A 3 17.10 22.44 22.15
CA ALA A 3 18.12 21.88 21.28
C ALA A 3 17.45 20.82 20.40
N ASP A 4 17.66 20.95 19.10
CA ASP A 4 17.30 20.03 18.03
C ASP A 4 17.80 18.61 18.29
N VAL A 5 16.99 17.61 17.96
CA VAL A 5 17.41 16.20 17.87
C VAL A 5 17.29 15.78 16.41
N THR A 6 18.37 15.96 15.67
CA THR A 6 18.63 15.27 14.41
C THR A 6 19.20 13.89 14.73
N VAL A 7 18.48 12.82 14.40
CA VAL A 7 18.95 11.44 14.51
C VAL A 7 19.61 11.07 13.19
N GLU A 8 20.94 10.97 13.19
CA GLU A 8 21.68 10.31 12.11
C GLU A 8 22.84 9.47 12.65
N SER A 9 23.03 8.33 11.98
CA SER A 9 24.25 7.53 11.83
C SER A 9 24.58 6.40 12.83
N ASP A 10 24.71 5.22 12.23
CA ASP A 10 25.84 4.28 12.35
C ASP A 10 26.07 3.54 13.67
N LEU A 11 25.32 2.45 13.87
CA LEU A 11 25.76 1.39 14.79
C LEU A 11 26.72 0.43 14.07
N LYS A 12 28.00 0.82 14.01
CA LYS A 12 29.14 -0.07 13.73
C LYS A 12 29.27 -1.09 14.87
N VAL A 13 28.93 -2.35 14.61
CA VAL A 13 29.22 -3.48 15.50
C VAL A 13 30.74 -3.67 15.57
N LYS A 14 31.38 -3.15 16.61
CA LYS A 14 32.78 -3.41 16.93
C LYS A 14 32.89 -4.74 17.67
N HIS A 15 33.47 -5.75 17.01
CA HIS A 15 33.92 -6.98 17.67
C HIS A 15 34.99 -6.64 18.70
N ALA A 16 34.66 -6.72 19.99
CA ALA A 16 35.63 -6.65 21.07
C ALA A 16 36.42 -7.96 21.13
N LYS A 17 37.71 -7.91 20.77
CA LYS A 17 38.68 -8.97 21.10
C LYS A 17 38.91 -8.94 22.61
N SER A 18 38.37 -9.93 23.32
CA SER A 18 38.70 -10.20 24.71
C SER A 18 40.09 -10.85 24.77
N ASN A 19 41.12 -10.05 25.03
CA ASN A 19 42.44 -10.54 25.41
C ASN A 19 42.41 -10.94 26.88
N ARG A 20 42.10 -12.21 27.17
CA ARG A 20 42.40 -12.81 28.48
C ARG A 20 43.62 -13.71 28.31
N ALA A 21 44.74 -13.26 28.87
CA ALA A 21 45.96 -14.03 29.01
C ALA A 21 45.67 -15.27 29.86
N TYR A 22 45.85 -16.46 29.29
CA TYR A 22 45.84 -17.72 30.03
C TYR A 22 47.26 -17.97 30.53
N THR A 23 47.50 -17.67 31.81
CA THR A 23 48.67 -18.17 32.53
C THR A 23 48.62 -19.70 32.56
N ALA A 24 49.72 -20.34 32.19
CA ALA A 24 49.89 -21.78 32.19
C ALA A 24 49.59 -22.36 33.59
N ALA A 25 48.41 -22.98 33.72
CA ALA A 25 48.04 -23.75 34.90
C ALA A 25 48.61 -25.15 34.75
N GLU A 26 49.39 -25.52 35.76
CA GLU A 26 50.14 -26.74 35.92
C GLU A 26 49.30 -28.01 35.75
N ASN A 27 49.91 -29.00 35.10
CA ASN A 27 49.36 -30.33 34.82
C ASN A 27 48.90 -31.05 36.11
N ARG A 28 47.63 -30.93 36.46
CA ARG A 28 46.91 -31.96 37.22
C ARG A 28 45.76 -32.48 36.38
N LYS A 29 46.05 -33.55 35.64
CA LYS A 29 45.05 -34.38 34.98
C LYS A 29 44.13 -34.95 36.07
N PRO A 30 42.82 -34.61 36.13
CA PRO A 30 41.91 -35.33 36.99
C PRO A 30 41.83 -36.78 36.48
N ALA A 31 42.27 -37.72 37.32
CA ALA A 31 42.14 -39.15 37.08
C ALA A 31 40.66 -39.55 37.22
N ASN A 32 39.87 -39.30 36.15
CA ASN A 32 38.61 -39.97 35.77
C ASN A 32 37.77 -39.16 34.75
N VAL A 33 38.36 -38.23 33.99
CA VAL A 33 37.66 -37.75 32.79
C VAL A 33 37.85 -38.82 31.70
N ILE A 34 36.84 -39.66 31.51
CA ILE A 34 36.72 -40.43 30.27
C ILE A 34 36.40 -39.42 29.18
N VAL A 35 37.45 -38.85 28.57
CA VAL A 35 37.30 -38.27 27.24
C VAL A 35 36.95 -39.45 26.35
N ARG A 36 35.66 -39.62 26.05
CA ARG A 36 35.25 -40.51 24.96
C ARG A 36 35.77 -39.86 23.68
N GLU A 37 37.00 -40.18 23.28
CA GLU A 37 37.62 -39.80 22.00
C GLU A 37 36.96 -40.48 20.79
N ARG A 38 35.77 -41.06 20.98
CA ARG A 38 35.04 -41.68 19.89
C ARG A 38 34.07 -40.65 19.32
N CYS A 39 34.55 -39.85 18.37
CA CYS A 39 33.65 -39.20 17.43
C CYS A 39 32.91 -40.34 16.71
N GLU A 40 31.63 -40.54 16.99
CA GLU A 40 30.81 -41.41 16.16
C GLU A 40 30.81 -40.81 14.75
N THR A 41 31.53 -41.46 13.84
CA THR A 41 31.48 -41.13 12.42
C THR A 41 30.08 -41.45 11.92
N VAL A 42 29.51 -40.55 11.12
CA VAL A 42 28.23 -40.80 10.48
C VAL A 42 28.35 -42.06 9.61
N THR A 43 27.45 -43.01 9.80
CA THR A 43 27.45 -44.30 9.08
C THR A 43 26.46 -44.33 7.92
N GLN A 44 25.46 -43.45 7.92
CA GLN A 44 24.52 -43.30 6.82
C GLN A 44 24.03 -41.86 6.68
N CYS A 45 23.64 -41.49 5.47
CA CYS A 45 22.88 -40.28 5.17
C CYS A 45 21.43 -40.65 4.90
N ILE A 46 20.52 -39.68 4.94
CA ILE A 46 19.17 -39.94 4.42
C ILE A 46 19.27 -40.22 2.92
N GLU A 47 18.67 -41.34 2.53
CA GLU A 47 18.63 -41.80 1.15
C GLU A 47 18.08 -40.73 0.20
N GLY A 48 18.75 -40.53 -0.93
CA GLY A 48 18.38 -39.53 -1.94
C GLY A 48 18.65 -38.07 -1.57
N LYS A 49 19.17 -37.78 -0.37
CA LYS A 49 19.44 -36.40 0.10
C LYS A 49 20.91 -36.11 0.33
N GLY A 50 21.76 -37.12 0.25
CA GLY A 50 23.19 -36.98 0.40
C GLY A 50 23.93 -38.29 0.19
N LYS A 51 25.25 -38.18 0.10
CA LYS A 51 26.18 -39.29 -0.05
C LYS A 51 27.14 -39.33 1.13
N LEU A 52 27.45 -40.53 1.60
CA LEU A 52 28.41 -40.70 2.67
C LEU A 52 29.83 -40.63 2.12
N GLU A 53 30.63 -39.69 2.62
CA GLU A 53 32.01 -39.46 2.22
C GLU A 53 32.87 -39.29 3.49
N ASN A 54 33.83 -40.19 3.71
CA ASN A 54 34.79 -40.14 4.83
C ASN A 54 34.15 -39.93 6.22
N GLY A 55 33.08 -40.67 6.52
CA GLY A 55 32.39 -40.61 7.81
C GLY A 55 31.56 -39.35 8.04
N ARG A 56 31.22 -38.61 6.97
CA ARG A 56 30.33 -37.44 6.97
C ARG A 56 29.38 -37.50 5.78
N CYS A 57 28.21 -36.88 5.92
CA CYS A 57 27.30 -36.72 4.79
C CYS A 57 27.62 -35.48 3.98
N LYS A 58 27.79 -35.67 2.67
CA LYS A 58 27.74 -34.60 1.68
C LYS A 58 26.32 -34.52 1.15
N CYS A 59 25.61 -33.47 1.52
CA CYS A 59 24.21 -33.30 1.13
C CYS A 59 24.08 -32.89 -0.33
N GLU A 60 23.02 -33.38 -0.96
CA GLU A 60 22.55 -32.90 -2.26
C GLU A 60 21.98 -31.48 -2.13
N ASP A 61 21.75 -30.83 -3.26
CA ASP A 61 21.24 -29.47 -3.30
C ASP A 61 19.98 -29.30 -2.46
N ARG A 62 19.94 -28.22 -1.68
CA ARG A 62 18.84 -27.83 -0.78
C ARG A 62 18.61 -28.76 0.41
N TRP A 63 19.59 -29.58 0.78
CA TRP A 63 19.59 -30.34 2.03
C TRP A 63 20.79 -29.99 2.91
N THR A 64 20.60 -30.10 4.23
CA THR A 64 21.62 -29.81 5.24
C THR A 64 21.40 -30.66 6.50
N GLY A 65 22.30 -30.51 7.47
CA GLY A 65 22.34 -31.30 8.70
C GLY A 65 23.29 -32.50 8.61
N ILE A 66 23.63 -33.05 9.78
CA ILE A 66 24.63 -34.13 9.94
C ILE A 66 24.31 -35.35 9.07
N PHE A 67 23.02 -35.63 8.84
CA PHE A 67 22.51 -36.74 8.05
C PHE A 67 21.76 -36.29 6.78
N CYS A 68 21.84 -35.00 6.40
CA CYS A 68 21.03 -34.39 5.34
C CYS A 68 19.52 -34.44 5.61
N GLN A 69 19.14 -34.31 6.87
CA GLN A 69 17.75 -34.41 7.33
C GLN A 69 16.94 -33.14 7.15
N SER A 70 17.60 -31.99 7.08
CA SER A 70 16.93 -30.69 7.08
C SER A 70 16.91 -30.12 5.67
N ARG A 71 15.73 -29.71 5.19
CA ARG A 71 15.58 -29.03 3.90
C ARG A 71 15.87 -27.54 4.05
N MET A 72 16.54 -26.96 3.07
CA MET A 72 16.85 -25.53 3.01
C MET A 72 15.73 -24.75 2.31
N CYS A 73 15.62 -23.46 2.63
CA CYS A 73 14.75 -22.53 1.90
C CYS A 73 15.28 -22.31 0.47
N HIS A 74 14.38 -22.19 -0.49
CA HIS A 74 14.70 -21.93 -1.89
C HIS A 74 14.97 -20.42 -2.11
N ASN A 75 14.02 -19.56 -1.75
CA ASN A 75 14.09 -18.10 -1.90
C ASN A 75 13.73 -17.41 -0.58
N GLY A 76 14.67 -17.40 0.36
CA GLY A 76 14.46 -16.83 1.67
C GLY A 76 15.49 -17.29 2.69
N VAL A 77 15.22 -16.97 3.95
CA VAL A 77 16.11 -17.27 5.07
C VAL A 77 15.47 -18.27 6.04
N SER A 78 16.29 -19.19 6.55
CA SER A 78 15.86 -20.11 7.61
C SER A 78 15.83 -19.38 8.95
N VAL A 79 14.71 -19.47 9.64
CA VAL A 79 14.45 -18.85 10.95
C VAL A 79 14.05 -19.93 11.95
N GLY A 80 14.43 -19.74 13.21
CA GLY A 80 14.25 -20.73 14.27
C GLY A 80 15.59 -21.35 14.67
N SER A 81 15.98 -21.13 15.91
CA SER A 81 17.20 -21.67 16.52
C SER A 81 16.77 -22.50 17.74
N GLY A 82 16.85 -23.82 17.62
CA GLY A 82 16.66 -24.72 18.74
C GLY A 82 16.32 -26.13 18.28
N GLU A 83 16.88 -27.15 18.93
CA GLU A 83 16.62 -28.57 18.63
C GLU A 83 15.13 -28.96 18.75
N GLN A 84 14.29 -28.13 19.39
CA GLN A 84 12.88 -28.40 19.65
C GLN A 84 11.88 -27.57 18.83
N MET A 85 12.30 -26.49 18.17
CA MET A 85 11.44 -25.76 17.23
C MET A 85 12.04 -25.91 15.84
N GLY A 86 11.37 -26.70 14.99
CA GLY A 86 11.80 -26.90 13.62
C GLY A 86 12.08 -25.56 12.92
N SER A 87 13.14 -25.50 12.13
CA SER A 87 13.43 -24.33 11.30
C SER A 87 12.31 -24.13 10.29
N PHE A 88 11.80 -22.91 10.17
CA PHE A 88 10.87 -22.51 9.12
C PHE A 88 11.53 -21.47 8.19
N CYS A 89 10.95 -21.27 7.01
CA CYS A 89 11.47 -20.32 6.04
C CYS A 89 10.71 -19.01 6.10
N LEU A 90 11.44 -17.90 6.19
CA LEU A 90 10.93 -16.57 5.90
C LEU A 90 11.28 -16.25 4.44
N CYS A 91 10.26 -16.09 3.60
CA CYS A 91 10.44 -15.95 2.17
C CYS A 91 10.82 -14.53 1.74
N ASP A 92 11.63 -14.44 0.70
CA ASP A 92 11.89 -13.20 -0.01
C ASP A 92 10.61 -12.68 -0.68
N ILE A 93 10.63 -11.40 -1.08
CA ILE A 93 9.47 -10.79 -1.75
C ILE A 93 9.22 -11.51 -3.09
N GLY A 94 7.98 -11.92 -3.32
CA GLY A 94 7.52 -12.65 -4.50
C GLY A 94 7.48 -14.17 -4.35
N PHE A 95 7.75 -14.71 -3.17
CA PHE A 95 7.78 -16.16 -2.94
C PHE A 95 6.93 -16.60 -1.75
N THR A 96 6.40 -17.82 -1.84
CA THR A 96 5.58 -18.45 -0.81
C THR A 96 5.85 -19.96 -0.74
N GLY A 97 5.18 -20.64 0.21
CA GLY A 97 5.34 -22.06 0.49
C GLY A 97 6.24 -22.34 1.70
N PRO A 98 6.21 -23.58 2.22
CA PRO A 98 6.94 -23.95 3.43
C PRO A 98 8.47 -23.82 3.29
N PHE A 99 8.98 -23.84 2.05
CA PHE A 99 10.39 -23.67 1.73
C PHE A 99 10.62 -22.55 0.72
N CYS A 100 9.67 -21.63 0.52
CA CYS A 100 9.76 -20.52 -0.43
C CYS A 100 10.02 -20.96 -1.89
N GLU A 101 9.47 -22.11 -2.26
CA GLU A 101 9.64 -22.75 -3.56
C GLU A 101 8.66 -22.25 -4.63
N THR A 102 7.58 -21.59 -4.22
CA THR A 102 6.50 -21.16 -5.10
C THR A 102 6.61 -19.66 -5.37
N VAL A 103 6.52 -19.26 -6.64
CA VAL A 103 6.44 -17.85 -7.05
C VAL A 103 5.01 -17.37 -6.89
N ILE A 104 4.82 -16.16 -6.38
CA ILE A 104 3.51 -15.50 -6.31
C ILE A 104 3.23 -14.81 -7.64
N GLU A 105 2.08 -15.09 -8.25
CA GLU A 105 1.67 -14.52 -9.54
C GLU A 105 0.42 -13.65 -9.38
N CYS A 106 0.59 -12.33 -9.47
CA CYS A 106 -0.53 -11.39 -9.47
C CYS A 106 -0.92 -11.02 -10.91
N ASN A 107 -2.01 -11.56 -11.43
CA ASN A 107 -2.43 -11.39 -12.83
C ASN A 107 -2.71 -9.91 -13.17
N HIS A 108 -3.46 -9.23 -12.30
CA HIS A 108 -3.82 -7.82 -12.45
C HIS A 108 -3.51 -7.06 -11.18
N GLY A 109 -2.23 -6.99 -10.83
CA GLY A 109 -1.80 -6.34 -9.59
C GLY A 109 -0.29 -6.33 -9.42
N SER A 110 0.13 -6.11 -8.18
CA SER A 110 1.53 -6.14 -7.78
C SER A 110 1.70 -6.81 -6.43
N ILE A 111 2.88 -7.37 -6.18
CA ILE A 111 3.20 -8.06 -4.94
C ILE A 111 3.57 -7.02 -3.88
N THR A 112 2.99 -7.12 -2.69
CA THR A 112 3.31 -6.26 -1.53
C THR A 112 4.53 -6.77 -0.77
N VAL A 113 5.03 -5.95 0.16
CA VAL A 113 6.11 -6.36 1.09
C VAL A 113 5.73 -7.52 2.02
N GLU A 114 4.43 -7.81 2.15
CA GLU A 114 3.90 -8.93 2.95
C GLU A 114 3.70 -10.20 2.11
N ASN A 115 4.16 -10.23 0.86
CA ASN A 115 3.97 -11.36 -0.05
C ASN A 115 2.50 -11.69 -0.32
N ILE A 116 1.69 -10.64 -0.52
CA ILE A 116 0.28 -10.74 -0.91
C ILE A 116 0.07 -9.90 -2.16
N CYS A 117 -0.84 -10.31 -3.05
CA CYS A 117 -1.20 -9.48 -4.20
C CYS A 117 -2.05 -8.27 -3.79
N SER A 118 -1.60 -7.08 -4.17
CA SER A 118 -2.42 -5.87 -4.21
C SER A 118 -3.00 -5.72 -5.61
N CYS A 119 -4.32 -5.91 -5.73
CA CYS A 119 -5.01 -5.89 -7.01
C CYS A 119 -5.23 -4.48 -7.55
N ALA A 120 -5.13 -4.36 -8.87
CA ALA A 120 -5.51 -3.16 -9.61
C ALA A 120 -7.03 -2.90 -9.45
N PRO A 121 -7.50 -1.66 -9.72
CA PRO A 121 -8.92 -1.34 -9.67
C PRO A 121 -9.76 -2.32 -10.51
N ASN A 122 -10.95 -2.66 -10.01
CA ASN A 122 -11.90 -3.58 -10.62
C ASN A 122 -11.50 -5.07 -10.59
N TRP A 123 -10.30 -5.40 -10.10
CA TRP A 123 -9.82 -6.77 -9.93
C TRP A 123 -9.79 -7.16 -8.45
N ALA A 124 -9.90 -8.47 -8.19
CA ALA A 124 -9.96 -9.08 -6.87
C ALA A 124 -9.49 -10.54 -6.92
N GLY A 125 -9.46 -11.17 -5.74
CA GLY A 125 -8.95 -12.53 -5.54
C GLY A 125 -7.52 -12.54 -5.04
N GLU A 126 -7.06 -13.70 -4.58
CA GLU A 126 -5.70 -13.90 -4.04
C GLU A 126 -4.62 -13.58 -5.09
N ASP A 127 -4.88 -13.94 -6.36
CA ASP A 127 -3.97 -13.74 -7.49
C ASP A 127 -4.45 -12.66 -8.47
N CYS A 128 -5.42 -11.83 -8.05
CA CYS A 128 -6.03 -10.77 -8.87
C CYS A 128 -6.57 -11.25 -10.23
N ASN A 129 -7.16 -12.46 -10.27
CA ASN A 129 -7.69 -13.09 -11.47
C ASN A 129 -9.23 -13.03 -11.57
N GLN A 130 -9.89 -12.37 -10.62
CA GLN A 130 -11.35 -12.23 -10.57
C GLN A 130 -11.76 -10.77 -10.67
N CYS A 131 -12.96 -10.51 -11.18
CA CYS A 131 -13.52 -9.17 -11.09
C CYS A 131 -13.96 -8.86 -9.66
N ALA A 132 -13.72 -7.63 -9.23
CA ALA A 132 -14.22 -7.11 -7.97
C ALA A 132 -15.76 -7.11 -7.95
N TYR A 133 -16.34 -7.04 -6.76
CA TYR A 133 -17.79 -7.00 -6.61
C TYR A 133 -18.42 -5.89 -7.45
N GLY A 134 -19.53 -6.20 -8.13
CA GLY A 134 -20.23 -5.28 -9.04
C GLY A 134 -19.55 -5.07 -10.41
N HIS A 135 -18.47 -5.80 -10.71
CA HIS A 135 -17.81 -5.76 -12.02
C HIS A 135 -17.98 -7.09 -12.76
N GLN A 136 -17.99 -7.03 -14.09
CA GLN A 136 -18.05 -8.19 -14.96
C GLN A 136 -16.96 -8.13 -16.02
N LEU A 137 -16.43 -9.31 -16.36
CA LEU A 137 -15.42 -9.45 -17.41
C LEU A 137 -16.06 -9.23 -18.78
N ILE A 138 -15.67 -8.16 -19.46
CA ILE A 138 -16.17 -7.77 -20.79
C ILE A 138 -14.96 -7.35 -21.64
N ASP A 139 -14.70 -8.10 -22.71
CA ASP A 139 -13.56 -7.89 -23.62
C ASP A 139 -12.19 -7.96 -22.92
N GLY A 140 -12.05 -8.88 -21.96
CA GLY A 140 -10.80 -9.09 -21.22
C GLY A 140 -10.52 -8.07 -20.11
N ASP A 141 -11.48 -7.18 -19.80
CA ASP A 141 -11.36 -6.21 -18.71
C ASP A 141 -12.60 -6.23 -17.80
N CYS A 142 -12.41 -5.92 -16.51
CA CYS A 142 -13.48 -5.91 -15.52
C CYS A 142 -14.16 -4.53 -15.51
N LYS A 143 -15.40 -4.47 -16.02
CA LYS A 143 -16.18 -3.24 -16.15
C LYS A 143 -17.37 -3.23 -15.17
N LEU A 144 -17.71 -2.07 -14.64
CA LEU A 144 -18.81 -1.91 -13.68
C LEU A 144 -20.15 -2.25 -14.33
N ILE A 145 -20.92 -3.11 -13.65
CA ILE A 145 -22.32 -3.37 -14.01
C ILE A 145 -23.15 -2.21 -13.46
N ALA A 146 -23.31 -1.16 -14.25
CA ALA A 146 -24.20 -0.06 -13.88
C ALA A 146 -25.65 -0.54 -13.97
N THR A 147 -26.27 -0.85 -12.83
CA THR A 147 -27.73 -1.02 -12.76
C THR A 147 -28.40 0.34 -13.03
N GLU A 148 -29.60 0.33 -13.62
CA GLU A 148 -30.33 1.56 -13.95
C GLU A 148 -30.47 2.51 -12.74
N ASN A 149 -30.58 1.95 -11.54
CA ASN A 149 -30.67 2.69 -10.27
C ASN A 149 -29.40 3.48 -9.93
N SER A 150 -28.21 2.98 -10.30
CA SER A 150 -26.93 3.64 -10.05
C SER A 150 -26.66 4.79 -11.04
N LEU A 151 -27.24 4.73 -12.24
CA LEU A 151 -27.10 5.76 -13.27
C LEU A 151 -27.93 7.02 -12.97
N VAL A 152 -29.01 6.90 -12.20
CA VAL A 152 -29.86 8.03 -11.78
C VAL A 152 -29.07 9.04 -10.94
N ALA A 153 -28.16 8.57 -10.07
CA ALA A 153 -27.33 9.44 -9.24
C ALA A 153 -26.41 10.35 -10.08
N VAL A 154 -25.86 9.86 -11.19
CA VAL A 154 -24.99 10.63 -12.09
C VAL A 154 -25.80 11.58 -12.97
N ARG A 155 -26.98 11.14 -13.47
CA ARG A 155 -27.85 11.98 -14.32
C ARG A 155 -28.40 13.19 -13.57
N ASN A 156 -28.72 13.04 -12.29
CA ASN A 156 -29.25 14.12 -11.46
C ASN A 156 -28.25 15.25 -11.20
N SER A 157 -26.94 14.99 -11.25
CA SER A 157 -25.92 16.04 -11.06
C SER A 157 -26.02 17.14 -12.14
N LYS A 158 -26.22 16.77 -13.41
CA LYS A 158 -26.35 17.74 -14.51
C LYS A 158 -27.72 18.42 -14.55
N ALA A 159 -28.77 17.76 -14.07
CA ALA A 159 -30.09 18.36 -13.99
C ALA A 159 -30.11 19.46 -12.91
N VAL A 160 -29.55 19.19 -11.72
CA VAL A 160 -29.53 20.14 -10.59
C VAL A 160 -28.82 21.45 -10.94
N THR A 161 -27.72 21.41 -11.70
CA THR A 161 -27.02 22.63 -12.14
C THR A 161 -27.82 23.47 -13.12
N LEU A 162 -28.60 22.83 -14.01
CA LEU A 162 -29.46 23.53 -14.97
C LEU A 162 -30.65 24.22 -14.28
N TRP A 163 -31.29 23.57 -13.31
CA TRP A 163 -32.38 24.18 -12.54
C TRP A 163 -31.91 25.42 -11.78
N SER A 164 -30.71 25.38 -11.19
CA SER A 164 -30.12 26.55 -10.52
C SER A 164 -29.89 27.73 -11.47
N LEU A 165 -29.42 27.49 -12.69
CA LEU A 165 -29.19 28.55 -13.68
C LEU A 165 -30.51 29.18 -14.16
N ILE A 166 -31.56 28.38 -14.36
CA ILE A 166 -32.88 28.87 -14.78
C ILE A 166 -33.49 29.80 -13.72
N LEU A 167 -33.32 29.48 -12.43
CA LEU A 167 -33.81 30.34 -11.33
C LEU A 167 -33.10 31.69 -11.26
N VAL A 168 -31.79 31.74 -11.53
CA VAL A 168 -31.03 33.00 -11.54
C VAL A 168 -31.45 33.88 -12.72
N ILE A 169 -31.63 33.29 -13.91
CA ILE A 169 -32.05 34.02 -15.12
C ILE A 169 -33.46 34.59 -14.93
N SER A 170 -34.39 33.82 -14.36
CA SER A 170 -35.75 34.31 -14.12
C SER A 170 -35.76 35.50 -13.17
N ALA A 171 -35.05 35.42 -12.04
CA ALA A 171 -34.93 36.53 -11.09
C ALA A 171 -34.37 37.81 -11.71
N ALA A 172 -33.29 37.69 -12.51
CA ALA A 172 -32.70 38.83 -13.21
C ALA A 172 -33.67 39.45 -14.24
N SER A 173 -34.43 38.62 -14.96
CA SER A 173 -35.44 39.10 -15.91
C SER A 173 -36.56 39.89 -15.22
N PHE A 174 -37.06 39.41 -14.07
CA PHE A 174 -38.06 40.15 -13.30
C PHE A 174 -37.53 41.49 -12.77
N SER A 175 -36.29 41.53 -12.29
CA SER A 175 -35.66 42.78 -11.83
C SER A 175 -35.50 43.82 -12.94
N THR A 176 -35.08 43.41 -14.14
CA THR A 176 -34.93 44.34 -15.29
C THR A 176 -36.27 44.91 -15.75
N ILE A 177 -37.33 44.10 -15.77
CA ILE A 177 -38.68 44.54 -16.13
C ILE A 177 -39.22 45.55 -15.10
N LEU A 178 -39.01 45.31 -13.81
CA LEU A 178 -39.43 46.23 -12.74
C LEU A 178 -38.74 47.59 -12.89
N ILE A 179 -37.43 47.60 -13.12
CA ILE A 179 -36.65 48.83 -13.28
C ILE A 179 -37.13 49.59 -14.53
N ALA A 180 -37.35 48.91 -15.65
CA ALA A 180 -37.86 49.53 -16.88
C ALA A 180 -39.25 50.14 -16.67
N ALA A 181 -40.14 49.48 -15.92
CA ALA A 181 -41.46 49.98 -15.56
C ALA A 181 -41.38 51.25 -14.68
N ILE A 182 -40.50 51.26 -13.68
CA ILE A 182 -40.28 52.43 -12.82
C ILE A 182 -39.76 53.62 -13.63
N ILE A 183 -38.80 53.38 -14.53
CA ILE A 183 -38.25 54.42 -15.42
C ILE A 183 -39.35 54.98 -16.34
N THR A 184 -40.19 54.12 -16.94
CA THR A 184 -41.28 54.59 -17.80
C THR A 184 -42.32 55.40 -17.03
N ILE A 185 -42.65 55.02 -15.78
CA ILE A 185 -43.53 55.81 -14.90
C ILE A 185 -42.89 57.16 -14.58
N TYR A 186 -41.59 57.20 -14.27
CA TYR A 186 -40.88 58.44 -13.97
C TYR A 186 -40.85 59.39 -15.17
N ILE A 187 -40.54 58.90 -16.37
CA ILE A 187 -40.55 59.69 -17.61
C ILE A 187 -41.96 60.23 -17.90
N LYS A 188 -43.01 59.41 -17.75
CA LYS A 188 -44.41 59.88 -17.89
C LYS A 188 -44.74 60.98 -16.88
N LYS A 189 -44.28 60.85 -15.64
CA LYS A 189 -44.51 61.84 -14.57
C LYS A 189 -43.74 63.14 -14.78
N CYS A 190 -42.55 63.10 -15.39
CA CYS A 190 -41.81 64.30 -15.80
C CYS A 190 -42.46 65.02 -16.98
N LYS A 191 -43.00 64.30 -17.98
CA LYS A 191 -43.72 64.91 -19.11
C LYS A 191 -45.04 65.59 -18.73
N SER A 192 -45.63 65.20 -17.59
CA SER A 192 -46.90 65.76 -17.10
C SER A 192 -46.74 67.03 -16.23
N LYS A 193 -45.51 67.51 -15.95
CA LYS A 193 -45.30 68.77 -15.24
C LYS A 193 -45.07 69.92 -16.24
N PRO A 194 -46.02 70.86 -16.40
CA PRO A 194 -45.75 72.08 -17.15
C PRO A 194 -44.76 72.95 -16.37
N SER A 195 -43.77 73.49 -17.08
CA SER A 195 -42.84 74.50 -16.60
C SER A 195 -43.60 75.78 -16.22
N ARG A 196 -43.46 76.23 -14.97
CA ARG A 196 -43.78 77.60 -14.57
C ARG A 196 -42.79 78.54 -15.27
N VAL A 197 -43.30 79.43 -16.13
CA VAL A 197 -42.57 80.62 -16.57
C VAL A 197 -42.93 81.75 -15.61
N SER A 198 -41.92 82.30 -14.94
CA SER A 198 -41.98 83.56 -14.20
C SER A 198 -41.01 84.51 -14.92
N SER A 199 -41.47 85.67 -15.38
CA SER A 199 -40.63 86.82 -15.73
C SER A 199 -41.46 88.11 -15.71
N ASP A 200 -40.79 89.15 -15.21
CA ASP A 200 -41.29 90.37 -14.60
C ASP A 200 -41.74 91.49 -15.55
N ALA A 201 -42.53 92.41 -14.94
CA ALA A 201 -42.46 93.89 -14.97
C ALA A 201 -42.72 94.74 -16.24
N GLY A 202 -43.51 95.81 -16.00
CA GLY A 202 -43.51 97.14 -16.67
C GLY A 202 -44.22 97.20 -18.03
N THR A 203 -45.02 98.20 -18.41
CA THR A 203 -44.98 99.65 -18.11
C THR A 203 -46.29 100.30 -18.61
N ASP A 204 -46.84 101.24 -17.82
CA ASP A 204 -47.52 102.52 -18.13
C ASP A 204 -48.20 102.77 -19.50
N VAL A 205 -49.52 103.11 -19.49
CA VAL A 205 -50.16 104.42 -19.82
C VAL A 205 -51.63 104.37 -19.38
#